data_AF-A0A0Q6WGP4-F1
#
_entry.id   AF-A0A0Q6WGP4-F1
#
_cell.length_a   1.000
_cell.length_b   1.000
_cell.length_c   1.000
_cell.angle_alpha   90.00
_cell.angle_beta   90.00
_cell.angle_gamma   90.00
#
_symmetry.space_group_name_H-M   'P 1'
#
loop_
_entity.id
_entity.type
_entity.pdbx_description
1 polymer ?
#
loop_
_entity_poly.entity_id
_entity_poly.type
_entity_poly.pdbx_seq_one_letter_code
_entity_poly.pdbx_strand_id
1 'polypeptide(L)'
;MIKQLCMLVLAGAAGAVSASAVSTAAGPAVAQPWAADLGNGQYRNPILHADYSDPDVIRVGAMFYMTSSSFSNAPGLPLLQSTDMVNWELVGHALAQLPPAEIFAVPQPGKGVWAPALRHHDGKFWIFYPDPDAGIYVMTAEKFAGPWSAPRLILAGKGIIDPAPLWDDDGKAWLVHGWAKSRSGINNILTLRSMAPDGSKLLDEKGRDIINGDKLPGYFTIEGPKLHKAHGYYYVFAPAGGVENGWQSVFRSRSIEGPYEDRIVMAQGMSAVNGPHQGAWVDGVDGRDWFYHFQDKGAYGRVVHLQPMRWKDGWPVIGEDKDGDGVGEPVMRHAKPAGQDSGVLVPATTDEFSAKALGLQWQWNANYLPSWATLTARPGYLRLAALPAADGASLRGLPSVLTQKFPAPAFGVDASIVLGGSGGAGGKAGGADGQRAGLMVLGIRYAWVGLRRQGNVTQLVHSICEVPADTCQERSEVLASLPAGAAGASAAAAATGPVYLRLRVDAGAMAQFSYSLDNKTFTPAGRPFKASVGRWVGAQLGLFSTVPATAASKSAWVDVDYFRVTP
;
A
#
# COMPACT_ATOMS: atom_id res chain seq x y z
N MET A 1 -58.75 -30.62 -53.87
CA MET A 1 -59.60 -30.30 -52.70
C MET A 1 -58.97 -29.14 -51.95
N ILE A 2 -59.75 -28.08 -51.82
CA ILE A 2 -59.42 -26.76 -51.29
C ILE A 2 -59.15 -26.84 -49.79
N LYS A 3 -58.03 -26.27 -49.31
CA LYS A 3 -57.94 -25.67 -47.97
C LYS A 3 -57.09 -24.39 -48.01
N GLN A 4 -57.79 -23.27 -47.94
CA GLN A 4 -57.30 -21.97 -47.47
C GLN A 4 -56.69 -22.12 -46.06
N LEU A 5 -55.63 -21.38 -45.78
CA LEU A 5 -55.36 -20.92 -44.42
C LEU A 5 -54.83 -19.47 -44.46
N CYS A 6 -55.55 -18.61 -43.75
CA CYS A 6 -55.34 -17.18 -43.59
C CYS A 6 -53.95 -16.82 -43.04
N MET A 7 -53.34 -15.79 -43.62
CA MET A 7 -52.35 -14.96 -42.93
C MET A 7 -53.08 -14.10 -41.88
N LEU A 8 -52.74 -14.29 -40.61
CA LEU A 8 -53.10 -13.38 -39.52
C LEU A 8 -51.87 -12.50 -39.23
N VAL A 9 -51.98 -11.21 -39.53
CA VAL A 9 -50.99 -10.20 -39.13
C VAL A 9 -51.25 -9.85 -37.66
N LEU A 10 -50.33 -10.22 -36.77
CA LEU A 10 -50.31 -9.77 -35.39
C LEU A 10 -49.28 -8.64 -35.25
N ALA A 11 -49.79 -7.42 -35.10
CA ALA A 11 -49.01 -6.26 -34.70
C ALA A 11 -48.62 -6.41 -33.22
N GLY A 12 -47.34 -6.66 -32.95
CA GLY A 12 -46.77 -6.63 -31.60
C GLY A 12 -46.34 -5.21 -31.23
N ALA A 13 -47.03 -4.60 -30.27
CA ALA A 13 -46.65 -3.32 -29.68
C ALA A 13 -45.33 -3.47 -28.90
N ALA A 14 -44.30 -2.69 -29.28
CA ALA A 14 -43.06 -2.57 -28.54
C ALA A 14 -43.30 -1.72 -27.28
N GLY A 15 -43.47 -2.39 -26.14
CA GLY A 15 -43.44 -1.74 -24.82
C GLY A 15 -41.99 -1.41 -24.44
N ALA A 16 -41.66 -0.12 -24.40
CA ALA A 16 -40.39 0.36 -23.86
C ALA A 16 -40.35 0.07 -22.35
N VAL A 17 -39.46 -0.85 -21.93
CA VAL A 17 -39.15 -1.06 -20.52
C VAL A 17 -38.13 0.00 -20.11
N SER A 18 -38.59 1.06 -19.47
CA SER A 18 -37.73 2.05 -18.82
C SER A 18 -37.07 1.39 -17.60
N ALA A 19 -35.80 1.02 -17.74
CA ALA A 19 -34.96 0.61 -16.62
C ALA A 19 -34.81 1.80 -15.65
N SER A 20 -35.54 1.77 -14.55
CA SER A 20 -35.39 2.74 -13.48
C SER A 20 -34.08 2.43 -12.74
N ALA A 21 -33.09 3.29 -12.89
CA ALA A 21 -31.85 3.22 -12.13
C ALA A 21 -32.19 3.37 -10.64
N VAL A 22 -32.00 2.31 -9.87
CA VAL A 22 -32.05 2.37 -8.41
C VAL A 22 -30.83 3.18 -7.97
N SER A 23 -31.05 4.46 -7.67
CA SER A 23 -30.08 5.28 -6.97
C SER A 23 -29.94 4.73 -5.56
N THR A 24 -28.86 3.99 -5.31
CA THR A 24 -28.41 3.73 -3.94
C THR A 24 -27.99 5.06 -3.37
N ALA A 25 -28.78 5.61 -2.46
CA ALA A 25 -28.44 6.82 -1.73
C ALA A 25 -27.05 6.65 -1.10
N ALA A 26 -26.06 7.37 -1.63
CA ALA A 26 -24.75 7.48 -1.02
C ALA A 26 -24.95 8.12 0.37
N GLY A 27 -24.49 7.44 1.41
CA GLY A 27 -24.36 8.07 2.73
C GLY A 27 -23.54 9.37 2.62
N PRO A 28 -23.63 10.29 3.60
CA PRO A 28 -22.87 11.52 3.57
C PRO A 28 -21.39 11.22 3.33
N ALA A 29 -20.79 11.88 2.34
CA ALA A 29 -19.38 11.70 2.00
C ALA A 29 -18.53 11.97 3.25
N VAL A 30 -17.87 10.93 3.77
CA VAL A 30 -16.96 11.06 4.91
C VAL A 30 -15.79 11.94 4.46
N ALA A 31 -15.60 13.07 5.13
CA ALA A 31 -14.51 13.99 4.85
C ALA A 31 -13.17 13.24 4.95
N GLN A 32 -12.37 13.30 3.90
CA GLN A 32 -11.08 12.61 3.84
C GLN A 32 -10.00 13.46 4.51
N PRO A 33 -9.05 12.85 5.25
CA PRO A 33 -8.02 13.60 5.97
C PRO A 33 -7.02 14.28 5.04
N TRP A 34 -6.88 13.76 3.81
CA TRP A 34 -6.07 14.37 2.76
C TRP A 34 -6.78 14.26 1.41
N ALA A 35 -6.77 15.36 0.66
CA ALA A 35 -7.18 15.42 -0.74
C ALA A 35 -6.14 16.24 -1.51
N ALA A 36 -5.68 15.70 -2.63
CA ALA A 36 -4.68 16.33 -3.48
C ALA A 36 -5.30 17.29 -4.50
N ASP A 37 -6.47 16.93 -5.03
CA ASP A 37 -7.28 17.80 -5.88
C ASP A 37 -7.85 18.96 -5.05
N LEU A 38 -7.63 20.19 -5.50
CA LEU A 38 -8.06 21.40 -4.81
C LEU A 38 -9.44 21.89 -5.28
N GLY A 39 -10.09 21.19 -6.22
CA GLY A 39 -11.42 21.51 -6.74
C GLY A 39 -11.49 22.79 -7.58
N ASN A 40 -10.33 23.35 -7.95
CA ASN A 40 -10.21 24.63 -8.65
C ASN A 40 -9.30 24.53 -9.90
N GLY A 41 -9.12 23.32 -10.44
CA GLY A 41 -8.23 23.04 -11.57
C GLY A 41 -6.75 22.92 -11.20
N GLN A 42 -6.40 22.95 -9.91
CA GLN A 42 -5.04 22.71 -9.41
C GLN A 42 -4.98 21.50 -8.48
N TYR A 43 -3.79 20.95 -8.31
CA TYR A 43 -3.49 19.91 -7.32
C TYR A 43 -2.37 20.36 -6.36
N ARG A 44 -2.26 19.67 -5.22
CA ARG A 44 -1.12 19.76 -4.30
C ARG A 44 -0.41 18.42 -4.16
N ASN A 45 0.91 18.48 -4.01
CA ASN A 45 1.74 17.34 -3.64
C ASN A 45 1.81 17.18 -2.10
N PRO A 46 1.95 15.95 -1.59
CA PRO A 46 1.88 14.67 -2.32
C PRO A 46 0.47 14.38 -2.84
N ILE A 47 0.37 13.80 -4.04
CA ILE A 47 -0.92 13.36 -4.61
C ILE A 47 -1.49 12.14 -3.87
N LEU A 48 -0.63 11.34 -3.24
CA LEU A 48 -1.02 10.31 -2.27
C LEU A 48 -0.18 10.50 -1.01
N HIS A 49 -0.79 10.99 0.06
CA HIS A 49 -0.13 11.12 1.37
C HIS A 49 -0.23 9.81 2.18
N ALA A 50 0.23 8.73 1.56
CA ALA A 50 0.32 7.41 2.16
C ALA A 50 1.50 6.67 1.52
N ASP A 51 1.98 5.63 2.18
CA ASP A 51 3.16 4.84 1.79
C ASP A 51 2.89 3.97 0.54
N TYR A 52 2.65 4.60 -0.61
CA TYR A 52 2.62 3.99 -1.94
C TYR A 52 3.99 4.14 -2.59
N SER A 53 4.97 3.60 -1.89
CA SER A 53 6.37 3.69 -2.25
C SER A 53 6.74 3.04 -3.57
N ASP A 54 7.82 3.50 -4.19
CA ASP A 54 8.29 2.98 -5.49
C ASP A 54 7.18 2.96 -6.57
N PRO A 55 6.43 4.07 -6.75
CA PRO A 55 5.28 4.06 -7.65
C PRO A 55 5.75 3.87 -9.10
N ASP A 56 5.15 2.90 -9.81
CA ASP A 56 5.28 2.80 -11.26
C ASP A 56 3.94 3.01 -11.94
N VAL A 57 3.89 3.95 -12.88
CA VAL A 57 2.66 4.44 -13.52
C VAL A 57 2.76 4.26 -15.02
N ILE A 58 1.70 3.75 -15.63
CA ILE A 58 1.54 3.70 -17.08
C ILE A 58 0.20 4.29 -17.50
N ARG A 59 0.10 4.68 -18.77
CA ARG A 59 -1.16 5.03 -19.42
C ARG A 59 -1.55 3.96 -20.43
N VAL A 60 -2.83 3.58 -20.47
CA VAL A 60 -3.42 2.75 -21.53
C VAL A 60 -4.71 3.41 -22.01
N GLY A 61 -4.68 3.96 -23.23
CA GLY A 61 -5.77 4.80 -23.71
C GLY A 61 -5.93 6.06 -22.87
N ALA A 62 -7.12 6.28 -22.30
CA ALA A 62 -7.43 7.42 -21.44
C ALA A 62 -7.26 7.13 -19.93
N MET A 63 -6.85 5.91 -19.56
CA MET A 63 -6.73 5.47 -18.17
C MET A 63 -5.26 5.43 -17.73
N PHE A 64 -5.03 5.77 -16.48
CA PHE A 64 -3.74 5.68 -15.80
C PHE A 64 -3.79 4.59 -14.74
N TYR A 65 -2.70 3.85 -14.61
CA TYR A 65 -2.60 2.70 -13.73
C TYR A 65 -1.31 2.77 -12.95
N MET A 66 -1.37 2.51 -11.63
CA MET A 66 -0.23 2.55 -10.74
C MET A 66 -0.15 1.25 -9.95
N THR A 67 1.07 0.73 -9.79
CA THR A 67 1.41 -0.24 -8.74
C THR A 67 2.56 0.30 -7.92
N SER A 68 2.76 -0.29 -6.74
CA SER A 68 3.73 0.16 -5.75
C SER A 68 4.27 -1.03 -4.95
N SER A 69 5.42 -0.87 -4.29
CA SER A 69 5.94 -1.87 -3.37
C SER A 69 4.97 -2.13 -2.22
N SER A 70 4.89 -3.38 -1.76
CA SER A 70 4.11 -3.79 -0.60
C SER A 70 4.93 -4.51 0.46
N PHE A 71 6.22 -4.75 0.19
CA PHE A 71 7.12 -5.51 1.04
C PHE A 71 6.51 -6.86 1.43
N SER A 72 6.40 -7.15 2.72
CA SER A 72 5.87 -8.40 3.25
C SER A 72 4.38 -8.35 3.61
N ASN A 73 3.70 -7.24 3.35
CA ASN A 73 2.27 -7.13 3.61
C ASN A 73 1.47 -7.90 2.55
N ALA A 74 0.46 -8.65 2.99
CA ALA A 74 -0.43 -9.45 2.13
C ALA A 74 -1.90 -8.98 2.26
N PRO A 75 -2.65 -8.78 1.17
CA PRO A 75 -2.23 -8.93 -0.21
C PRO A 75 -1.20 -7.86 -0.63
N GLY A 76 -0.36 -8.17 -1.62
CA GLY A 76 0.73 -7.34 -2.11
C GLY A 76 0.50 -6.78 -3.51
N LEU A 77 1.37 -5.86 -3.96
CA LEU A 77 1.24 -5.13 -5.22
C LEU A 77 -0.13 -4.43 -5.35
N PRO A 78 -0.39 -3.35 -4.57
CA PRO A 78 -1.62 -2.58 -4.70
C PRO A 78 -1.81 -2.04 -6.11
N LEU A 79 -3.05 -2.11 -6.60
CA LEU A 79 -3.43 -1.72 -7.95
C LEU A 79 -4.30 -0.48 -7.86
N LEU A 80 -3.79 0.65 -8.34
CA LEU A 80 -4.53 1.90 -8.38
C LEU A 80 -4.83 2.33 -9.81
N GLN A 81 -5.99 2.95 -10.02
CA GLN A 81 -6.37 3.53 -11.30
C GLN A 81 -6.80 4.99 -11.16
N SER A 82 -6.63 5.76 -12.22
CA SER A 82 -7.03 7.16 -12.31
C SER A 82 -7.40 7.52 -13.75
N THR A 83 -8.27 8.52 -13.91
CA THR A 83 -8.62 9.14 -15.20
C THR A 83 -7.98 10.52 -15.39
N ASP A 84 -7.32 11.05 -14.35
CA ASP A 84 -6.84 12.42 -14.30
C ASP A 84 -5.49 12.60 -13.58
N MET A 85 -4.81 11.50 -13.31
CA MET A 85 -3.45 11.42 -12.75
C MET A 85 -3.31 11.85 -11.27
N VAL A 86 -4.34 12.47 -10.68
CA VAL A 86 -4.32 13.07 -9.34
C VAL A 86 -5.25 12.33 -8.38
N ASN A 87 -6.45 11.97 -8.83
CA ASN A 87 -7.45 11.27 -8.06
C ASN A 87 -7.35 9.77 -8.32
N TRP A 88 -7.10 8.98 -7.29
CA TRP A 88 -6.75 7.57 -7.41
C TRP A 88 -7.67 6.67 -6.61
N GLU A 89 -8.11 5.59 -7.24
CA GLU A 89 -8.86 4.51 -6.63
C GLU A 89 -7.96 3.30 -6.42
N LEU A 90 -7.98 2.70 -5.23
CA LEU A 90 -7.40 1.37 -5.02
C LEU A 90 -8.43 0.31 -5.46
N VAL A 91 -8.14 -0.42 -6.54
CA VAL A 91 -9.08 -1.38 -7.16
C VAL A 91 -8.75 -2.84 -6.90
N GLY A 92 -7.60 -3.11 -6.30
CA GLY A 92 -7.22 -4.47 -5.93
C GLY A 92 -5.76 -4.60 -5.57
N HIS A 93 -5.29 -5.85 -5.56
CA HIS A 93 -3.92 -6.23 -5.33
C HIS A 93 -3.58 -7.37 -6.29
N ALA A 94 -2.43 -7.32 -6.96
CA ALA A 94 -2.05 -8.36 -7.93
C ALA A 94 -1.65 -9.67 -7.22
N LEU A 95 -1.07 -9.59 -6.02
CA LEU A 95 -0.66 -10.75 -5.22
C LEU A 95 -1.61 -10.95 -4.05
N ALA A 96 -2.50 -11.93 -4.13
CA ALA A 96 -3.32 -12.32 -2.98
C ALA A 96 -2.47 -12.86 -1.80
N GLN A 97 -1.38 -13.57 -2.11
CA GLN A 97 -0.44 -14.20 -1.19
C GLN A 97 0.97 -14.04 -1.75
N LEU A 98 1.96 -13.83 -0.88
CA LEU A 98 3.36 -13.67 -1.27
C LEU A 98 4.04 -15.05 -1.39
N PRO A 99 4.76 -15.32 -2.50
CA PRO A 99 5.60 -16.51 -2.62
C PRO A 99 7.00 -16.28 -2.01
N PRO A 100 7.68 -17.32 -1.50
CA PRO A 100 7.15 -18.64 -1.15
C PRO A 100 6.22 -18.57 0.07
N ALA A 101 5.09 -19.28 0.02
CA ALA A 101 4.03 -19.14 1.02
C ALA A 101 4.50 -19.48 2.44
N GLU A 102 5.40 -20.45 2.57
CA GLU A 102 6.01 -20.90 3.82
C GLU A 102 6.91 -19.84 4.48
N ILE A 103 7.56 -18.99 3.69
CA ILE A 103 8.41 -17.91 4.20
C ILE A 103 7.55 -16.75 4.73
N PHE A 104 6.50 -16.42 3.99
CA PHE A 104 5.59 -15.31 4.30
C PHE A 104 4.41 -15.72 5.18
N ALA A 105 4.34 -16.97 5.65
CA ALA A 105 3.38 -17.41 6.68
C ALA A 105 3.61 -16.72 8.04
N VAL A 106 4.78 -16.13 8.23
CA VAL A 106 5.15 -15.30 9.38
C VAL A 106 5.62 -13.92 8.89
N PRO A 107 5.58 -12.87 9.73
CA PRO A 107 6.03 -11.54 9.31
C PRO A 107 7.49 -11.52 8.86
N GLN A 108 7.75 -10.86 7.72
CA GLN A 108 9.08 -10.69 7.12
C GLN A 108 9.40 -9.21 6.89
N PRO A 109 9.56 -8.37 7.93
CA PRO A 109 9.70 -6.93 7.74
C PRO A 109 10.85 -6.56 6.80
N GLY A 110 10.58 -5.74 5.78
CA GLY A 110 11.59 -5.27 4.82
C GLY A 110 12.03 -6.26 3.76
N LYS A 111 11.34 -7.40 3.61
CA LYS A 111 11.53 -8.40 2.54
C LYS A 111 10.30 -8.47 1.64
N GLY A 112 10.27 -9.39 0.67
CA GLY A 112 9.14 -9.57 -0.23
C GLY A 112 9.14 -8.56 -1.35
N VAL A 113 7.98 -8.02 -1.69
CA VAL A 113 7.77 -7.19 -2.88
C VAL A 113 8.44 -5.82 -2.75
N TRP A 114 9.60 -5.69 -3.38
CA TRP A 114 10.30 -4.41 -3.59
C TRP A 114 9.86 -3.78 -4.93
N ALA A 115 10.56 -2.73 -5.37
CA ALA A 115 10.19 -1.85 -6.47
C ALA A 115 9.66 -2.57 -7.73
N PRO A 116 8.36 -2.47 -8.03
CA PRO A 116 7.81 -3.10 -9.23
C PRO A 116 8.07 -2.28 -10.49
N ALA A 117 7.99 -2.94 -11.64
CA ALA A 117 7.75 -2.30 -12.93
C ALA A 117 6.44 -2.78 -13.57
N LEU A 118 5.60 -1.82 -13.95
CA LEU A 118 4.33 -2.04 -14.62
C LEU A 118 4.45 -1.69 -16.10
N ARG A 119 4.00 -2.58 -16.99
CA ARG A 119 3.96 -2.33 -18.43
C ARG A 119 2.65 -2.83 -19.03
N HIS A 120 2.27 -2.26 -20.16
CA HIS A 120 1.22 -2.81 -21.01
C HIS A 120 1.82 -3.19 -22.35
N HIS A 121 1.79 -4.47 -22.70
CA HIS A 121 2.38 -5.02 -23.90
C HIS A 121 1.58 -6.22 -24.37
N ASP A 122 1.38 -6.34 -25.68
CA ASP A 122 0.64 -7.45 -26.31
C ASP A 122 -0.76 -7.66 -25.69
N GLY A 123 -1.51 -6.55 -25.50
CA GLY A 123 -2.87 -6.56 -24.97
C GLY A 123 -2.99 -6.97 -23.49
N LYS A 124 -1.87 -7.03 -22.75
CA LYS A 124 -1.84 -7.43 -21.35
C LYS A 124 -1.08 -6.43 -20.49
N PHE A 125 -1.46 -6.37 -19.23
CA PHE A 125 -0.66 -5.78 -18.17
C PHE A 125 0.39 -6.78 -17.69
N TRP A 126 1.59 -6.28 -17.41
CA TRP A 126 2.73 -7.02 -16.92
C TRP A 126 3.24 -6.33 -15.66
N ILE A 127 3.46 -7.10 -14.60
CA ILE A 127 4.20 -6.63 -13.42
C ILE A 127 5.45 -7.49 -13.27
N PHE A 128 6.61 -6.84 -13.32
CA PHE A 128 7.87 -7.41 -12.88
C PHE A 128 8.15 -6.87 -11.49
N TYR A 129 8.49 -7.72 -10.53
CA TYR A 129 8.85 -7.25 -9.19
C TYR A 129 9.98 -8.10 -8.62
N PRO A 130 10.87 -7.50 -7.82
CA PRO A 130 11.91 -8.22 -7.13
C PRO A 130 11.44 -8.64 -5.73
N ASP A 131 11.93 -9.79 -5.30
CA ASP A 131 12.19 -10.07 -3.88
C ASP A 131 13.72 -10.10 -3.72
N PRO A 132 14.35 -9.17 -2.98
CA PRO A 132 15.80 -9.13 -2.84
C PRO A 132 16.41 -10.40 -2.24
N ASP A 133 15.61 -11.24 -1.59
CA ASP A 133 16.04 -12.50 -1.01
C ASP A 133 15.89 -13.69 -1.98
N ALA A 134 15.12 -13.55 -3.07
CA ALA A 134 14.83 -14.63 -4.03
C ALA A 134 15.17 -14.32 -5.50
N GLY A 135 14.88 -13.10 -5.98
CA GLY A 135 15.14 -12.65 -7.35
C GLY A 135 13.94 -11.93 -7.99
N ILE A 136 13.90 -11.89 -9.32
CA ILE A 136 12.86 -11.18 -10.09
C ILE A 136 11.73 -12.14 -10.50
N TYR A 137 10.51 -11.78 -10.14
CA TYR A 137 9.27 -12.42 -10.55
C TYR A 137 8.56 -11.61 -11.65
N VAL A 138 7.74 -12.31 -12.45
CA VAL A 138 6.84 -11.71 -13.43
C VAL A 138 5.41 -12.25 -13.29
N MET A 139 4.42 -11.39 -13.51
CA MET A 139 2.98 -11.68 -13.53
C MET A 139 2.29 -10.93 -14.67
N THR A 140 1.15 -11.45 -15.14
CA THR A 140 0.36 -10.84 -16.22
C THR A 140 -1.13 -10.86 -15.93
N ALA A 141 -1.88 -9.92 -16.53
CA ALA A 141 -3.33 -9.92 -16.56
C ALA A 141 -3.87 -9.22 -17.82
N GLU A 142 -4.99 -9.68 -18.36
CA GLU A 142 -5.66 -9.00 -19.49
C GLU A 142 -6.43 -7.75 -19.03
N LYS A 143 -6.87 -7.75 -17.77
CA LYS A 143 -7.51 -6.60 -17.12
C LYS A 143 -6.66 -6.18 -15.93
N PHE A 144 -6.52 -4.88 -15.71
CA PHE A 144 -5.67 -4.37 -14.63
C PHE A 144 -6.11 -4.88 -13.24
N ALA A 145 -7.42 -4.92 -12.96
CA ALA A 145 -7.96 -5.46 -11.71
C ALA A 145 -7.88 -7.00 -11.59
N GLY A 146 -7.32 -7.67 -12.60
CA GLY A 146 -7.12 -9.11 -12.64
C GLY A 146 -8.24 -9.91 -13.35
N PRO A 147 -8.20 -11.26 -13.24
CA PRO A 147 -7.26 -12.02 -12.41
C PRO A 147 -5.82 -11.94 -12.94
N TRP A 148 -4.86 -11.88 -12.01
CA TRP A 148 -3.43 -11.95 -12.33
C TRP A 148 -2.93 -13.39 -12.33
N SER A 149 -2.00 -13.70 -13.22
CA SER A 149 -1.33 -15.00 -13.28
C SER A 149 -0.49 -15.25 -12.01
N ALA A 150 -0.24 -16.51 -11.67
CA ALA A 150 0.72 -16.84 -10.61
C ALA A 150 2.10 -16.22 -10.88
N PRO A 151 2.83 -15.76 -9.85
CA PRO A 151 4.16 -15.19 -9.99
C PRO A 151 5.16 -16.24 -10.46
N ARG A 152 5.93 -15.91 -11.50
CA ARG A 152 6.99 -16.77 -12.05
C ARG A 152 8.35 -16.15 -11.81
N LEU A 153 9.23 -16.87 -11.11
CA LEU A 153 10.63 -16.46 -10.91
C LEU A 153 11.40 -16.63 -12.22
N ILE A 154 11.91 -15.54 -12.79
CA ILE A 154 12.61 -15.53 -14.08
C ILE A 154 14.12 -15.26 -13.96
N LEU A 155 14.55 -14.68 -12.83
CA LEU A 155 15.96 -14.50 -12.48
C LEU A 155 16.12 -14.72 -10.98
N ALA A 156 16.62 -15.88 -10.59
CA ALA A 156 16.90 -16.20 -9.20
C ALA A 156 18.24 -15.59 -8.75
N GLY A 157 18.29 -15.05 -7.54
CA GLY A 157 19.51 -14.53 -6.96
C GLY A 157 19.27 -13.49 -5.87
N LYS A 158 20.24 -13.36 -4.96
CA LYS A 158 20.16 -12.40 -3.86
C LYS A 158 20.61 -11.01 -4.30
N GLY A 159 19.88 -10.01 -3.82
CA GLY A 159 20.16 -8.59 -4.02
C GLY A 159 19.90 -8.11 -5.45
N ILE A 160 19.19 -8.87 -6.27
CA ILE A 160 18.73 -8.44 -7.59
C ILE A 160 17.43 -7.66 -7.39
N ILE A 161 17.42 -6.37 -7.72
CA ILE A 161 16.31 -5.47 -7.43
C ILE A 161 15.91 -4.63 -8.63
N ASP A 162 14.78 -3.96 -8.52
CA ASP A 162 14.29 -2.90 -9.40
C ASP A 162 14.30 -3.28 -10.90
N PRO A 163 13.56 -4.34 -11.29
CA PRO A 163 13.42 -4.74 -12.68
C PRO A 163 12.80 -3.63 -13.53
N ALA A 164 13.29 -3.47 -14.76
CA ALA A 164 12.77 -2.54 -15.76
C ALA A 164 12.76 -3.19 -17.15
N PRO A 165 11.65 -3.85 -17.54
CA PRO A 165 11.54 -4.50 -18.83
C PRO A 165 11.30 -3.50 -19.96
N LEU A 166 11.78 -3.84 -21.15
CA LEU A 166 11.52 -3.15 -22.41
C LEU A 166 11.32 -4.19 -23.53
N TRP A 167 10.23 -4.06 -24.28
CA TRP A 167 10.07 -4.70 -25.58
C TRP A 167 10.45 -3.71 -26.65
N ASP A 168 11.39 -4.10 -27.51
CA ASP A 168 11.97 -3.23 -28.51
C ASP A 168 11.29 -3.40 -29.88
N ASP A 169 11.42 -2.39 -30.74
CA ASP A 169 10.80 -2.35 -32.07
C ASP A 169 11.37 -3.41 -33.02
N ASP A 170 12.56 -3.95 -32.72
CA ASP A 170 13.21 -5.03 -33.48
C ASP A 170 12.73 -6.44 -33.06
N GLY A 171 11.76 -6.52 -32.15
CA GLY A 171 11.19 -7.77 -31.63
C GLY A 171 12.00 -8.42 -30.51
N LYS A 172 13.13 -7.84 -30.09
CA LYS A 172 13.85 -8.30 -28.89
C LYS A 172 13.23 -7.72 -27.64
N ALA A 173 13.50 -8.36 -26.50
CA ALA A 173 13.12 -7.86 -25.20
C ALA A 173 14.33 -7.81 -24.25
N TRP A 174 14.31 -6.84 -23.36
CA TRP A 174 15.40 -6.52 -22.45
C TRP A 174 14.86 -6.33 -21.04
N LEU A 175 15.71 -6.55 -20.05
CA LEU A 175 15.44 -6.30 -18.65
C LEU A 175 16.66 -5.63 -18.02
N VAL A 176 16.50 -4.41 -17.53
CA VAL A 176 17.50 -3.78 -16.67
C VAL A 176 17.14 -4.03 -15.22
N HIS A 177 18.13 -4.21 -14.35
CA HIS A 177 17.92 -4.32 -12.91
C HIS A 177 19.06 -3.64 -12.13
N GLY A 178 18.77 -3.27 -10.88
CA GLY A 178 19.74 -2.77 -9.91
C GLY A 178 20.26 -3.86 -8.97
N TRP A 179 21.07 -3.43 -7.99
CA TRP A 179 21.64 -4.30 -6.97
C TRP A 179 21.49 -3.73 -5.55
N ALA A 180 21.04 -4.56 -4.61
CA ALA A 180 20.90 -4.22 -3.21
C ALA A 180 22.14 -4.62 -2.39
N LYS A 181 22.94 -3.63 -1.98
CA LYS A 181 24.15 -3.83 -1.16
C LYS A 181 23.89 -4.64 0.11
N SER A 182 22.73 -4.43 0.71
CA SER A 182 22.29 -5.14 1.91
C SER A 182 22.21 -6.66 1.75
N ARG A 183 22.14 -7.19 0.52
CA ARG A 183 22.00 -8.62 0.22
C ARG A 183 23.16 -9.16 -0.61
N SER A 184 23.49 -8.51 -1.72
CA SER A 184 24.55 -8.95 -2.64
C SER A 184 25.93 -8.38 -2.31
N GLY A 185 26.00 -7.33 -1.47
CA GLY A 185 27.21 -6.53 -1.28
C GLY A 185 27.48 -5.53 -2.42
N ILE A 186 26.63 -5.50 -3.46
CA ILE A 186 26.77 -4.65 -4.65
C ILE A 186 25.67 -3.59 -4.65
N ASN A 187 26.00 -2.35 -4.99
CA ASN A 187 25.06 -1.27 -5.34
C ASN A 187 25.70 -0.39 -6.43
N ASN A 188 25.00 0.68 -6.82
CA ASN A 188 25.53 1.71 -7.73
C ASN A 188 25.83 1.20 -9.15
N ILE A 189 25.23 0.08 -9.53
CA ILE A 189 25.41 -0.58 -10.83
C ILE A 189 24.04 -0.97 -11.38
N LEU A 190 23.83 -0.77 -12.68
CA LEU A 190 22.66 -1.25 -13.40
C LEU A 190 23.10 -2.25 -14.49
N THR A 191 22.48 -3.43 -14.45
CA THR A 191 22.82 -4.57 -15.31
C THR A 191 21.70 -4.83 -16.30
N LEU A 192 22.05 -4.91 -17.59
CA LEU A 192 21.18 -5.28 -18.71
C LEU A 192 21.17 -6.80 -18.90
N ARG A 193 19.98 -7.36 -19.12
CA ARG A 193 19.72 -8.76 -19.48
C ARG A 193 18.92 -8.83 -20.77
N SER A 194 19.22 -9.83 -21.60
CA SER A 194 18.38 -10.25 -22.73
C SER A 194 17.22 -11.08 -22.19
N MET A 195 16.00 -10.78 -22.62
CA MET A 195 14.78 -11.45 -22.17
C MET A 195 14.04 -12.07 -23.37
N ALA A 196 13.41 -13.22 -23.16
CA ALA A 196 12.48 -13.76 -24.14
C ALA A 196 11.30 -12.78 -24.35
N PRO A 197 10.83 -12.52 -25.58
CA PRO A 197 9.73 -11.57 -25.81
C PRO A 197 8.42 -11.92 -25.10
N ASP A 198 8.21 -13.18 -24.75
CA ASP A 198 7.06 -13.63 -23.95
C ASP A 198 7.27 -13.47 -22.42
N GLY A 199 8.37 -12.85 -21.99
CA GLY A 199 8.74 -12.69 -20.59
C GLY A 199 9.01 -14.00 -19.85
N SER A 200 9.20 -15.11 -20.56
CA SER A 200 9.26 -16.45 -19.95
C SER A 200 10.60 -16.77 -19.27
N LYS A 201 11.69 -16.13 -19.69
CA LYS A 201 13.04 -16.35 -19.16
C LYS A 201 14.00 -15.26 -19.64
N LEU A 202 15.17 -15.21 -19.01
CA LEU A 202 16.33 -14.54 -19.57
C LEU A 202 17.04 -15.46 -20.58
N LEU A 203 17.67 -14.83 -21.57
CA LEU A 203 18.37 -15.50 -22.68
C LEU A 203 19.89 -15.53 -22.50
N ASP A 204 20.38 -14.93 -21.42
CA ASP A 204 21.79 -14.85 -21.05
C ASP A 204 22.03 -15.33 -19.61
N GLU A 205 23.28 -15.68 -19.29
CA GLU A 205 23.65 -16.16 -17.95
C GLU A 205 24.00 -15.04 -16.96
N LYS A 206 24.72 -14.00 -17.40
CA LYS A 206 25.36 -13.01 -16.50
C LYS A 206 24.89 -11.58 -16.67
N GLY A 207 24.32 -11.22 -17.81
CA GLY A 207 24.05 -9.83 -18.18
C GLY A 207 25.29 -9.01 -18.52
N ARG A 208 25.08 -7.71 -18.76
CA ARG A 208 26.12 -6.69 -18.96
C ARG A 208 25.83 -5.48 -18.09
N ASP A 209 26.82 -5.05 -17.31
CA ASP A 209 26.73 -3.77 -16.60
C ASP A 209 26.81 -2.61 -17.60
N ILE A 210 25.73 -1.86 -17.72
CA ILE A 210 25.60 -0.76 -18.70
C ILE A 210 25.79 0.62 -18.06
N ILE A 211 25.56 0.73 -16.75
CA ILE A 211 25.76 1.96 -15.97
C ILE A 211 26.48 1.57 -14.67
N ASN A 212 27.61 2.22 -14.40
CA ASN A 212 28.37 2.05 -13.18
C ASN A 212 28.59 3.44 -12.55
N GLY A 213 27.84 3.72 -11.50
CA GLY A 213 27.87 4.99 -10.77
C GLY A 213 29.18 5.26 -10.07
N ASP A 214 29.99 4.24 -9.74
CA ASP A 214 31.31 4.47 -9.11
C ASP A 214 32.27 5.20 -10.05
N LYS A 215 31.94 5.26 -11.35
CA LYS A 215 32.69 6.02 -12.37
C LYS A 215 32.16 7.44 -12.59
N LEU A 216 31.12 7.85 -11.87
CA LEU A 216 30.45 9.13 -12.04
C LEU A 216 30.63 10.00 -10.77
N PRO A 217 30.96 11.30 -10.89
CA PRO A 217 31.18 12.16 -9.73
C PRO A 217 29.95 12.26 -8.83
N GLY A 218 30.11 11.98 -7.54
CA GLY A 218 29.05 12.11 -6.52
C GLY A 218 28.04 10.95 -6.47
N TYR A 219 28.08 10.02 -7.41
CA TYR A 219 27.19 8.86 -7.41
C TYR A 219 27.72 7.76 -6.47
N PHE A 220 26.96 7.45 -5.43
CA PHE A 220 27.28 6.37 -4.47
C PHE A 220 26.13 5.36 -4.28
N THR A 221 24.99 5.60 -4.92
CA THR A 221 23.84 4.71 -5.03
C THR A 221 23.12 5.10 -6.31
N ILE A 222 22.93 4.13 -7.21
CA ILE A 222 22.07 4.18 -8.39
C ILE A 222 21.22 2.92 -8.29
N GLU A 223 19.91 3.10 -8.35
CA GLU A 223 18.91 2.04 -8.25
C GLU A 223 17.64 2.47 -8.98
N GLY A 224 16.54 1.72 -8.83
CA GLY A 224 15.22 2.11 -9.33
C GLY A 224 15.13 2.42 -10.83
N PRO A 225 15.82 1.70 -11.75
CA PRO A 225 15.79 2.04 -13.16
C PRO A 225 14.38 1.96 -13.74
N LYS A 226 14.07 2.84 -14.67
CA LYS A 226 12.96 2.72 -15.63
C LYS A 226 13.52 2.87 -17.04
N LEU A 227 13.36 1.82 -17.82
CA LEU A 227 13.88 1.72 -19.18
C LEU A 227 12.78 2.11 -20.19
N HIS A 228 13.13 3.03 -21.09
CA HIS A 228 12.27 3.54 -22.16
C HIS A 228 13.04 3.66 -23.47
N LYS A 229 12.33 3.61 -24.60
CA LYS A 229 12.86 4.00 -25.91
C LYS A 229 12.02 5.16 -26.45
N ALA A 230 12.66 6.28 -26.73
CA ALA A 230 11.98 7.50 -27.20
C ALA A 230 12.98 8.39 -27.94
N HIS A 231 12.51 9.26 -28.84
CA HIS A 231 13.34 10.28 -29.50
C HIS A 231 14.64 9.76 -30.16
N GLY A 232 14.66 8.49 -30.59
CA GLY A 232 15.85 7.84 -31.15
C GLY A 232 16.94 7.45 -30.14
N TYR A 233 16.59 7.36 -28.86
CA TYR A 233 17.44 6.94 -27.75
C TYR A 233 16.76 5.88 -26.88
N TYR A 234 17.57 5.08 -26.20
CA TYR A 234 17.20 4.37 -24.99
C TYR A 234 17.47 5.29 -23.81
N TYR A 235 16.49 5.44 -22.92
CA TYR A 235 16.59 6.19 -21.68
C TYR A 235 16.47 5.25 -20.48
N VAL A 236 17.37 5.40 -19.51
CA VAL A 236 17.26 4.79 -18.19
C VAL A 236 17.07 5.93 -17.19
N PHE A 237 15.87 6.07 -16.64
CA PHE A 237 15.62 6.96 -15.50
C PHE A 237 16.01 6.19 -14.25
N ALA A 238 16.99 6.67 -13.48
CA ALA A 238 17.41 6.03 -12.25
C ALA A 238 17.78 7.10 -11.22
N PRO A 239 17.12 7.13 -10.04
CA PRO A 239 17.55 8.00 -8.96
C PRO A 239 18.96 7.67 -8.50
N ALA A 240 19.63 8.67 -7.93
CA ALA A 240 20.95 8.52 -7.37
C ALA A 240 21.13 9.31 -6.06
N GLY A 241 22.16 8.98 -5.28
CA GLY A 241 22.46 9.65 -4.01
C GLY A 241 21.64 9.15 -2.81
N GLY A 242 20.82 8.11 -3.01
CA GLY A 242 20.04 7.46 -1.96
C GLY A 242 18.69 8.13 -1.66
N VAL A 243 17.89 7.45 -0.85
CA VAL A 243 16.46 7.72 -0.67
C VAL A 243 16.15 9.11 -0.08
N GLU A 244 16.81 9.52 1.00
CA GLU A 244 16.42 10.73 1.75
C GLU A 244 16.88 12.04 1.10
N ASN A 245 18.07 12.05 0.48
CA ASN A 245 18.78 13.26 0.05
C ASN A 245 19.26 13.19 -1.41
N GLY A 246 18.84 12.17 -2.14
CA GLY A 246 19.25 11.95 -3.53
C GLY A 246 18.60 12.90 -4.53
N TRP A 247 18.71 12.52 -5.79
CA TRP A 247 18.20 13.23 -6.96
C TRP A 247 17.76 12.23 -8.03
N GLN A 248 17.11 12.72 -9.08
CA GLN A 248 16.79 11.92 -10.26
C GLN A 248 17.83 12.15 -11.34
N SER A 249 18.51 11.07 -11.75
CA SER A 249 19.34 11.07 -12.95
C SER A 249 18.61 10.38 -14.11
N VAL A 250 18.99 10.76 -15.32
CA VAL A 250 18.62 10.08 -16.55
C VAL A 250 19.89 9.77 -17.30
N PHE A 251 19.92 8.57 -17.87
CA PHE A 251 20.98 8.08 -18.72
C PHE A 251 20.39 7.87 -20.11
N ARG A 252 21.08 8.27 -21.18
CA ARG A 252 20.61 7.96 -22.55
C ARG A 252 21.72 7.43 -23.45
N SER A 253 21.35 6.57 -24.38
CA SER A 253 22.24 6.05 -25.42
C SER A 253 21.48 5.74 -26.70
N ARG A 254 22.15 5.74 -27.84
CA ARG A 254 21.57 5.24 -29.11
C ARG A 254 21.65 3.71 -29.24
N SER A 255 22.41 3.06 -28.35
CA SER A 255 22.53 1.60 -28.27
C SER A 255 22.05 1.14 -26.90
N ILE A 256 21.22 0.08 -26.85
CA ILE A 256 20.72 -0.49 -25.59
C ILE A 256 21.87 -0.90 -24.66
N GLU A 257 22.99 -1.34 -25.22
CA GLU A 257 24.19 -1.74 -24.48
C GLU A 257 25.11 -0.58 -24.09
N GLY A 258 24.77 0.65 -24.46
CA GLY A 258 25.56 1.85 -24.21
C GLY A 258 26.67 2.12 -25.23
N PRO A 259 27.64 2.99 -24.89
CA PRO A 259 27.76 3.70 -23.61
C PRO A 259 26.62 4.70 -23.40
N TYR A 260 26.25 4.93 -22.14
CA TYR A 260 25.24 5.92 -21.75
C TYR A 260 25.90 7.22 -21.30
N GLU A 261 25.38 8.34 -21.77
CA GLU A 261 25.64 9.66 -21.16
C GLU A 261 24.62 9.92 -20.06
N ASP A 262 25.00 10.65 -19.00
CA ASP A 262 24.15 10.92 -17.84
C ASP A 262 23.86 12.41 -17.65
N ARG A 263 22.74 12.70 -16.97
CA ARG A 263 22.37 14.02 -16.52
C ARG A 263 21.50 13.93 -15.26
N ILE A 264 21.75 14.82 -14.29
CA ILE A 264 20.79 15.10 -13.21
C ILE A 264 19.66 15.93 -13.80
N VAL A 265 18.42 15.47 -13.67
CA VAL A 265 17.25 16.11 -14.32
C VAL A 265 16.21 16.62 -13.32
N MET A 266 16.34 16.22 -12.06
CA MET A 266 15.59 16.73 -10.93
C MET A 266 16.40 16.60 -9.65
N ALA A 267 16.43 17.63 -8.82
CA ALA A 267 17.03 17.60 -7.49
C ALA A 267 16.15 18.34 -6.48
N GLN A 268 16.43 18.21 -5.18
CA GLN A 268 15.69 18.96 -4.17
C GLN A 268 15.80 20.48 -4.39
N GLY A 269 17.01 20.98 -4.63
CA GLY A 269 17.27 22.43 -4.77
C GLY A 269 16.70 23.23 -3.60
N MET A 270 15.90 24.25 -3.91
CA MET A 270 15.19 25.08 -2.92
C MET A 270 13.81 24.51 -2.52
N SER A 271 13.41 23.37 -3.06
CA SER A 271 12.12 22.74 -2.74
C SER A 271 12.11 22.16 -1.31
N ALA A 272 10.91 22.12 -0.73
CA ALA A 272 10.65 21.43 0.54
C ALA A 272 10.54 19.90 0.39
N VAL A 273 10.68 19.39 -0.84
CA VAL A 273 10.61 17.96 -1.17
C VAL A 273 12.03 17.40 -1.20
N ASN A 274 12.43 16.77 -0.10
CA ASN A 274 13.74 16.13 0.00
C ASN A 274 13.82 14.87 -0.86
N GLY A 275 15.02 14.60 -1.39
CA GLY A 275 15.37 13.35 -2.06
C GLY A 275 14.31 12.84 -3.03
N PRO A 276 13.94 13.58 -4.09
CA PRO A 276 12.99 13.05 -5.06
C PRO A 276 13.59 11.77 -5.67
N HIS A 277 12.92 10.65 -5.43
CA HIS A 277 13.50 9.34 -5.67
C HIS A 277 12.48 8.42 -6.32
N GLN A 278 12.96 7.59 -7.24
CA GLN A 278 12.31 6.48 -7.93
C GLN A 278 10.87 6.72 -8.39
N GLY A 279 10.70 6.67 -9.71
CA GLY A 279 9.50 7.22 -10.32
C GLY A 279 9.10 6.57 -11.61
N ALA A 280 8.16 7.22 -12.29
CA ALA A 280 7.65 6.81 -13.59
C ALA A 280 7.41 8.03 -14.47
N TRP A 281 8.00 8.00 -15.66
CA TRP A 281 7.63 8.91 -16.74
C TRP A 281 6.37 8.38 -17.42
N VAL A 282 5.37 9.26 -17.55
CA VAL A 282 4.14 8.99 -18.30
C VAL A 282 3.71 10.22 -19.08
N ASP A 283 3.14 10.00 -20.26
CA ASP A 283 2.51 11.04 -21.05
C ASP A 283 1.03 11.19 -20.67
N GLY A 284 0.56 12.43 -20.59
CA GLY A 284 -0.84 12.76 -20.37
C GLY A 284 -1.68 12.51 -21.63
N VAL A 285 -3.01 12.53 -21.48
CA VAL A 285 -3.94 12.35 -22.62
C VAL A 285 -3.85 13.48 -23.66
N ASP A 286 -3.23 14.60 -23.29
CA ASP A 286 -2.96 15.76 -24.15
C ASP A 286 -1.53 15.79 -24.70
N GLY A 287 -0.74 14.74 -24.46
CA GLY A 287 0.64 14.59 -24.93
C GLY A 287 1.68 15.35 -24.09
N ARG A 288 1.31 15.99 -22.97
CA ARG A 288 2.29 16.57 -22.04
C ARG A 288 2.93 15.48 -21.18
N ASP A 289 4.23 15.60 -20.93
CA ASP A 289 4.95 14.65 -20.09
C ASP A 289 4.82 14.98 -18.60
N TRP A 290 4.78 13.94 -17.78
CA TRP A 290 4.73 14.02 -16.33
C TRP A 290 5.66 12.98 -15.71
N PHE A 291 6.07 13.24 -14.47
CA PHE A 291 6.88 12.31 -13.71
C PHE A 291 6.31 12.09 -12.32
N TYR A 292 6.01 10.83 -12.01
CA TYR A 292 5.73 10.40 -10.64
C TYR A 292 7.02 10.11 -9.94
N HIS A 293 7.11 10.40 -8.64
CA HIS A 293 8.19 9.93 -7.77
C HIS A 293 7.68 9.83 -6.34
N PHE A 294 8.48 9.28 -5.42
CA PHE A 294 8.16 9.37 -4.00
C PHE A 294 9.03 10.40 -3.26
N GLN A 295 8.58 10.78 -2.06
CA GLN A 295 9.34 11.50 -1.03
C GLN A 295 9.35 10.66 0.25
N ASP A 296 10.53 10.43 0.85
CA ASP A 296 10.59 9.83 2.20
C ASP A 296 10.19 10.86 3.27
N LYS A 297 9.15 10.51 4.05
CA LYS A 297 8.63 11.33 5.16
C LYS A 297 8.66 10.59 6.50
N GLY A 298 9.58 9.64 6.66
CA GLY A 298 9.77 8.92 7.92
C GLY A 298 8.51 8.17 8.32
N ALA A 299 7.89 8.52 9.45
CA ALA A 299 6.73 7.79 9.97
C ALA A 299 5.52 7.74 9.02
N TYR A 300 5.41 8.64 8.03
CA TYR A 300 4.35 8.57 7.01
C TYR A 300 4.69 7.61 5.85
N GLY A 301 5.90 7.06 5.84
CA GLY A 301 6.45 6.28 4.74
C GLY A 301 6.87 7.16 3.57
N ARG A 302 6.86 6.56 2.38
CA ARG A 302 7.28 7.19 1.13
C ARG A 302 6.04 7.59 0.32
N VAL A 303 5.72 8.88 0.37
CA VAL A 303 4.49 9.47 -0.21
C VAL A 303 4.67 9.81 -1.68
N VAL A 304 3.61 9.80 -2.49
CA VAL A 304 3.71 9.95 -3.95
C VAL A 304 3.52 11.39 -4.39
N HIS A 305 4.41 11.85 -5.26
CA HIS A 305 4.41 13.16 -5.88
C HIS A 305 4.23 13.06 -7.39
N LEU A 306 3.65 14.08 -7.99
CA LEU A 306 3.51 14.26 -9.43
C LEU A 306 4.15 15.59 -9.85
N GLN A 307 5.04 15.53 -10.83
CA GLN A 307 5.79 16.67 -11.35
C GLN A 307 5.50 16.90 -12.83
N PRO A 308 5.36 18.17 -13.28
CA PRO A 308 5.38 18.46 -14.70
C PRO A 308 6.74 18.08 -15.29
N MET A 309 6.77 17.56 -16.52
CA MET A 309 8.02 17.24 -17.21
C MET A 309 8.00 17.87 -18.61
N ARG A 310 9.15 18.37 -19.04
CA ARG A 310 9.34 18.89 -20.40
C ARG A 310 10.66 18.43 -20.98
N TRP A 311 10.78 18.47 -22.30
CA TRP A 311 12.01 18.12 -23.01
C TRP A 311 12.79 19.37 -23.42
N LYS A 312 14.11 19.35 -23.22
CA LYS A 312 15.07 20.35 -23.69
C LYS A 312 16.30 19.63 -24.24
N ASP A 313 16.61 19.81 -25.52
CA ASP A 313 17.75 19.17 -26.20
C ASP A 313 17.80 17.63 -26.03
N GLY A 314 16.61 17.01 -26.07
CA GLY A 314 16.43 15.57 -25.90
C GLY A 314 16.66 15.07 -24.47
N TRP A 315 16.70 15.95 -23.47
CA TRP A 315 16.75 15.61 -22.04
C TRP A 315 15.46 16.04 -21.35
N PRO A 316 14.95 15.24 -20.40
CA PRO A 316 13.85 15.67 -19.57
C PRO A 316 14.32 16.71 -18.55
N VAL A 317 13.46 17.66 -18.24
CA VAL A 317 13.57 18.61 -17.13
C VAL A 317 12.30 18.45 -16.32
N ILE A 318 12.43 17.94 -15.10
CA ILE A 318 11.30 17.49 -14.27
C ILE A 318 11.09 18.46 -13.12
N GLY A 319 9.89 19.03 -13.00
CA GLY A 319 9.59 20.11 -12.08
C GLY A 319 9.90 21.49 -12.67
N GLU A 320 10.12 22.47 -11.80
CA GLU A 320 10.44 23.84 -12.16
C GLU A 320 11.96 24.06 -12.16
N ASP A 321 12.52 24.52 -13.27
CA ASP A 321 13.95 24.87 -13.40
C ASP A 321 14.00 26.39 -13.56
N LYS A 322 14.17 27.08 -12.42
CA LYS A 322 14.02 28.54 -12.28
C LYS A 322 15.29 29.29 -12.65
N ASP A 323 16.44 28.68 -12.44
CA ASP A 323 17.76 29.23 -12.73
C ASP A 323 18.27 28.85 -14.14
N GLY A 324 17.59 27.92 -14.81
CA GLY A 324 17.82 27.59 -16.23
C GLY A 324 18.98 26.61 -16.44
N ASP A 325 19.47 25.96 -15.39
CA ASP A 325 20.60 25.04 -15.43
C ASP A 325 20.23 23.66 -16.03
N GLY A 326 18.93 23.40 -16.22
CA GLY A 326 18.40 22.16 -16.77
C GLY A 326 18.08 21.09 -15.74
N VAL A 327 18.20 21.40 -14.45
CA VAL A 327 17.82 20.55 -13.31
C VAL A 327 16.56 21.12 -12.68
N GLY A 328 15.44 20.40 -12.79
CA GLY A 328 14.21 20.89 -12.18
C GLY A 328 14.13 20.62 -10.67
N GLU A 329 13.31 21.41 -10.00
CA GLU A 329 12.95 21.26 -8.59
C GLU A 329 11.49 20.79 -8.44
N PRO A 330 11.19 19.84 -7.53
CA PRO A 330 9.83 19.38 -7.29
C PRO A 330 8.88 20.53 -6.89
N VAL A 331 7.72 20.60 -7.55
CA VAL A 331 6.65 21.55 -7.21
C VAL A 331 5.76 21.02 -6.09
N MET A 332 5.27 21.93 -5.24
CA MET A 332 4.28 21.59 -4.20
C MET A 332 2.84 21.74 -4.68
N ARG A 333 2.61 22.54 -5.72
CA ARG A 333 1.30 22.78 -6.35
C ARG A 333 1.49 23.05 -7.83
N HIS A 334 0.53 22.63 -8.64
CA HIS A 334 0.53 22.89 -10.07
C HIS A 334 -0.88 22.75 -10.65
N ALA A 335 -1.09 23.22 -11.88
CA ALA A 335 -2.31 22.95 -12.63
C ALA A 335 -2.51 21.43 -12.79
N LYS A 336 -3.75 20.97 -12.62
CA LYS A 336 -4.14 19.57 -12.79
C LYS A 336 -3.86 19.12 -14.24
N PRO A 337 -3.32 17.90 -14.45
CA PRO A 337 -3.20 17.33 -15.79
C PRO A 337 -4.56 17.29 -16.50
N ALA A 338 -4.54 17.29 -17.83
CA ALA A 338 -5.75 17.01 -18.59
C ALA A 338 -6.19 15.56 -18.33
N GLY A 339 -7.50 15.35 -18.24
CA GLY A 339 -8.06 14.04 -17.96
C GLY A 339 -9.59 14.11 -17.86
N GLN A 340 -10.22 12.96 -17.75
CA GLN A 340 -11.65 12.91 -17.46
C GLN A 340 -11.83 13.15 -15.96
N ASP A 341 -12.63 14.16 -15.61
CA ASP A 341 -12.94 14.46 -14.21
C ASP A 341 -13.65 13.27 -13.56
N SER A 342 -13.02 12.74 -12.50
CA SER A 342 -13.56 11.67 -11.66
C SER A 342 -14.15 12.19 -10.35
N GLY A 343 -14.13 13.51 -10.14
CA GLY A 343 -14.30 14.11 -8.83
C GLY A 343 -13.10 13.86 -7.92
N VAL A 344 -13.21 14.23 -6.65
CA VAL A 344 -12.17 13.97 -5.65
C VAL A 344 -12.23 12.51 -5.23
N LEU A 345 -11.22 11.73 -5.62
CA LEU A 345 -11.10 10.32 -5.30
C LEU A 345 -9.77 10.04 -4.62
N VAL A 346 -9.83 9.40 -3.46
CA VAL A 346 -8.67 8.96 -2.70
C VAL A 346 -8.88 7.51 -2.25
N PRO A 347 -7.80 6.73 -2.04
CA PRO A 347 -7.94 5.38 -1.50
C PRO A 347 -8.73 5.37 -0.19
N ALA A 348 -9.60 4.37 -0.04
CA ALA A 348 -10.44 4.22 1.15
C ALA A 348 -9.58 4.10 2.42
N THR A 349 -10.09 4.65 3.52
CA THR A 349 -9.45 4.60 4.85
C THR A 349 -10.41 4.18 5.95
N THR A 350 -11.71 4.37 5.73
CA THR A 350 -12.80 3.99 6.63
C THR A 350 -13.42 2.65 6.20
N ASP A 351 -13.85 1.85 7.17
CA ASP A 351 -14.59 0.61 6.97
C ASP A 351 -15.68 0.44 8.03
N GLU A 352 -16.92 0.27 7.58
CA GLU A 352 -18.09 -0.01 8.44
C GLU A 352 -18.38 -1.52 8.52
N PHE A 353 -17.55 -2.36 7.90
CA PHE A 353 -17.62 -3.83 7.96
C PHE A 353 -18.98 -4.44 7.57
N SER A 354 -19.79 -3.70 6.81
CA SER A 354 -21.09 -4.12 6.28
C SER A 354 -21.00 -4.77 4.89
N ALA A 355 -19.85 -4.63 4.22
CA ALA A 355 -19.57 -5.26 2.94
C ALA A 355 -19.36 -6.78 3.08
N LYS A 356 -19.39 -7.49 1.94
CA LYS A 356 -19.17 -8.96 1.89
C LYS A 356 -17.71 -9.36 2.08
N ALA A 357 -16.78 -8.44 1.87
CA ALA A 357 -15.34 -8.63 1.98
C ALA A 357 -14.74 -7.43 2.71
N LEU A 358 -13.56 -7.61 3.31
CA LEU A 358 -12.79 -6.52 3.90
C LEU A 358 -12.48 -5.47 2.84
N GLY A 359 -12.48 -4.20 3.24
CA GLY A 359 -12.04 -3.11 2.37
C GLY A 359 -10.62 -3.34 1.84
N LEU A 360 -10.37 -2.87 0.62
CA LEU A 360 -9.08 -3.08 -0.07
C LEU A 360 -7.90 -2.39 0.61
N GLN A 361 -8.15 -1.39 1.46
CA GLN A 361 -7.11 -0.69 2.22
C GLN A 361 -6.41 -1.55 3.27
N TRP A 362 -7.01 -2.68 3.62
CA TRP A 362 -6.49 -3.59 4.64
C TRP A 362 -5.45 -4.54 4.05
N GLN A 363 -4.32 -4.65 4.77
CA GLN A 363 -3.30 -5.65 4.53
C GLN A 363 -2.97 -6.36 5.86
N TRP A 364 -2.43 -7.56 5.77
CA TRP A 364 -1.94 -8.36 6.88
C TRP A 364 -0.43 -8.31 6.92
N ASN A 365 0.14 -8.40 8.12
CA ASN A 365 1.58 -8.41 8.35
C ASN A 365 2.28 -9.71 7.86
N ALA A 366 1.50 -10.67 7.35
CA ALA A 366 1.92 -11.95 6.79
C ALA A 366 0.83 -12.48 5.84
N ASN A 367 1.11 -13.56 5.12
CA ASN A 367 0.14 -14.29 4.30
C ASN A 367 -1.08 -14.72 5.13
N TYR A 368 -2.26 -14.22 4.75
CA TYR A 368 -3.47 -14.36 5.56
C TYR A 368 -4.06 -15.75 5.51
N LEU A 369 -4.65 -16.19 6.63
CA LEU A 369 -5.48 -17.38 6.68
C LEU A 369 -6.96 -17.01 6.86
N PRO A 370 -7.91 -17.70 6.20
CA PRO A 370 -9.34 -17.43 6.35
C PRO A 370 -9.87 -17.51 7.78
N SER A 371 -9.17 -18.23 8.68
CA SER A 371 -9.56 -18.38 10.09
C SER A 371 -9.30 -17.13 10.94
N TRP A 372 -8.55 -16.14 10.44
CA TRP A 372 -8.17 -14.97 11.23
C TRP A 372 -9.29 -13.94 11.35
N ALA A 373 -10.14 -13.82 10.33
CA ALA A 373 -11.17 -12.80 10.26
C ALA A 373 -12.43 -13.30 9.55
N THR A 374 -13.58 -12.79 9.98
CA THR A 374 -14.87 -13.03 9.30
C THR A 374 -15.80 -11.83 9.47
N LEU A 375 -16.56 -11.52 8.42
CA LEU A 375 -17.60 -10.49 8.40
C LEU A 375 -19.02 -11.10 8.52
N THR A 376 -19.13 -12.43 8.48
CA THR A 376 -20.41 -13.14 8.44
C THR A 376 -20.83 -13.69 9.80
N ALA A 377 -19.89 -13.84 10.75
CA ALA A 377 -20.21 -14.34 12.08
C ALA A 377 -21.09 -13.37 12.90
N ARG A 378 -21.01 -12.08 12.59
CA ARG A 378 -21.87 -11.02 13.12
C ARG A 378 -22.00 -9.93 12.05
N PRO A 379 -23.09 -9.92 11.25
CA PRO A 379 -23.26 -8.94 10.19
C PRO A 379 -23.10 -7.50 10.67
N GLY A 380 -22.36 -6.68 9.91
CA GLY A 380 -22.01 -5.30 10.29
C GLY A 380 -20.81 -5.20 11.24
N TYR A 381 -20.12 -6.30 11.52
CA TYR A 381 -18.91 -6.31 12.37
C TYR A 381 -17.80 -7.12 11.70
N LEU A 382 -16.57 -6.64 11.88
CA LEU A 382 -15.38 -7.46 11.70
C LEU A 382 -15.12 -8.27 12.96
N ARG A 383 -15.18 -9.59 12.85
CA ARG A 383 -14.70 -10.49 13.90
C ARG A 383 -13.26 -10.89 13.61
N LEU A 384 -12.34 -10.52 14.51
CA LEU A 384 -10.96 -11.01 14.52
C LEU A 384 -10.83 -12.15 15.53
N ALA A 385 -10.43 -13.32 15.07
CA ALA A 385 -10.11 -14.44 15.95
C ALA A 385 -8.89 -14.12 16.80
N ALA A 386 -8.93 -14.46 18.09
CA ALA A 386 -7.79 -14.25 18.96
C ALA A 386 -6.80 -15.41 18.79
N LEU A 387 -5.67 -15.14 18.13
CA LEU A 387 -4.70 -16.20 17.82
C LEU A 387 -3.70 -16.43 18.97
N PRO A 388 -3.22 -17.67 19.14
CA PRO A 388 -2.13 -17.99 20.05
C PRO A 388 -0.89 -17.14 19.79
N ALA A 389 -0.36 -16.53 20.85
CA ALA A 389 0.89 -15.79 20.85
C ALA A 389 1.72 -16.21 22.07
N ALA A 390 3.05 -16.19 21.94
CA ALA A 390 3.92 -16.35 23.10
C ALA A 390 3.67 -15.22 24.11
N ASP A 391 3.88 -15.50 25.40
CA ASP A 391 3.79 -14.45 26.42
C ASP A 391 4.79 -13.34 26.13
N GLY A 392 4.32 -12.09 26.20
CA GLY A 392 5.13 -10.92 25.84
C GLY A 392 5.44 -10.79 24.34
N ALA A 393 4.83 -11.60 23.46
CA ALA A 393 5.06 -11.49 22.03
C ALA A 393 4.74 -10.09 21.51
N SER A 394 5.71 -9.55 20.78
CA SER A 394 5.62 -8.27 20.10
C SER A 394 4.63 -8.32 18.94
N LEU A 395 3.76 -7.31 18.81
CA LEU A 395 2.81 -7.21 17.70
C LEU A 395 3.49 -7.28 16.31
N ARG A 396 4.74 -6.80 16.19
CA ARG A 396 5.51 -6.90 14.95
C ARG A 396 5.77 -8.33 14.48
N GLY A 397 5.88 -9.26 15.42
CA GLY A 397 6.15 -10.68 15.15
C GLY A 397 4.88 -11.50 14.94
N LEU A 398 3.69 -10.87 14.99
CA LEU A 398 2.42 -11.58 14.86
C LEU A 398 1.91 -11.52 13.42
N PRO A 399 1.49 -12.67 12.86
CA PRO A 399 1.00 -12.74 11.48
C PRO A 399 -0.39 -12.11 11.32
N SER A 400 -1.29 -12.35 12.29
CA SER A 400 -2.70 -11.90 12.25
C SER A 400 -2.90 -10.49 12.78
N VAL A 401 -2.10 -9.57 12.26
CA VAL A 401 -2.21 -8.14 12.54
C VAL A 401 -2.73 -7.45 11.29
N LEU A 402 -3.92 -6.88 11.38
CA LEU A 402 -4.60 -6.20 10.29
C LEU A 402 -4.19 -4.75 10.28
N THR A 403 -3.64 -4.26 9.17
CA THR A 403 -3.03 -2.94 9.05
C THR A 403 -3.51 -2.16 7.84
N GLN A 404 -3.46 -0.84 7.96
CA GLN A 404 -3.55 0.09 6.82
C GLN A 404 -2.59 1.28 7.02
N LYS A 405 -2.33 2.02 5.94
CA LYS A 405 -1.31 3.08 5.89
C LYS A 405 -1.78 4.35 6.62
N PHE A 406 -0.83 5.18 7.07
CA PHE A 406 -1.14 6.57 7.47
C PHE A 406 -1.62 7.36 6.23
N PRO A 407 -2.78 8.05 6.30
CA PRO A 407 -3.37 8.68 5.12
C PRO A 407 -3.14 10.19 5.00
N ALA A 408 -2.53 10.83 5.99
CA ALA A 408 -2.37 12.28 6.06
C ALA A 408 -1.32 12.70 7.10
N PRO A 409 -0.85 13.98 7.11
CA PRO A 409 -0.01 14.53 8.18
C PRO A 409 -0.70 14.57 9.55
N ALA A 410 -2.02 14.75 9.55
CA ALA A 410 -2.85 14.75 10.75
C ALA A 410 -4.19 14.10 10.40
N PHE A 411 -4.73 13.31 11.32
CA PHE A 411 -6.00 12.58 11.15
C PHE A 411 -6.46 12.00 12.50
N GLY A 412 -7.75 11.68 12.58
CA GLY A 412 -8.36 10.90 13.65
C GLY A 412 -8.66 9.47 13.21
N VAL A 413 -8.76 8.56 14.18
CA VAL A 413 -9.31 7.21 14.03
C VAL A 413 -10.27 6.93 15.17
N ASP A 414 -11.46 6.44 14.85
CA ASP A 414 -12.45 5.94 15.80
C ASP A 414 -12.75 4.47 15.51
N ALA A 415 -12.73 3.63 16.55
CA ALA A 415 -13.13 2.23 16.47
C ALA A 415 -13.99 1.85 17.68
N SER A 416 -14.92 0.92 17.51
CA SER A 416 -15.68 0.34 18.62
C SER A 416 -15.43 -1.16 18.67
N ILE A 417 -15.02 -1.65 19.85
CA ILE A 417 -14.64 -3.05 20.04
C ILE A 417 -15.41 -3.72 21.18
N VAL A 418 -15.63 -5.02 21.02
CA VAL A 418 -16.27 -5.88 22.01
C VAL A 418 -15.50 -7.20 22.09
N LEU A 419 -15.00 -7.56 23.28
CA LEU A 419 -14.40 -8.89 23.49
C LEU A 419 -15.50 -9.96 23.53
N GLY A 420 -15.29 -11.03 22.78
CA GLY A 420 -16.14 -12.22 22.79
C GLY A 420 -15.35 -13.50 22.99
N GLY A 421 -16.04 -14.54 23.44
CA GLY A 421 -15.46 -15.86 23.57
C GLY A 421 -16.44 -16.89 24.12
N SER A 422 -16.28 -18.15 23.70
CA SER A 422 -16.99 -19.28 24.32
C SER A 422 -16.14 -19.84 25.48
N GLY A 423 -16.69 -19.85 26.70
CA GLY A 423 -16.03 -20.47 27.86
C GLY A 423 -15.33 -19.52 28.84
N GLY A 424 -15.89 -18.31 29.07
CA GLY A 424 -15.54 -17.50 30.25
C GLY A 424 -15.75 -18.29 31.56
N ALA A 425 -15.11 -17.86 32.65
CA ALA A 425 -15.20 -18.56 33.93
C ALA A 425 -16.67 -18.78 34.34
N GLY A 426 -17.03 -20.02 34.68
CA GLY A 426 -18.41 -20.40 35.01
C GLY A 426 -19.36 -20.54 33.80
N GLY A 427 -18.84 -20.69 32.57
CA GLY A 427 -19.66 -20.95 31.37
C GLY A 427 -20.31 -19.71 30.74
N LYS A 428 -19.93 -18.50 31.16
CA LYS A 428 -20.45 -17.24 30.63
C LYS A 428 -19.73 -16.82 29.35
N ALA A 429 -20.41 -16.13 28.44
CA ALA A 429 -19.80 -15.47 27.30
C ALA A 429 -18.75 -14.46 27.78
N GLY A 430 -17.53 -14.53 27.23
CA GLY A 430 -16.43 -13.70 27.65
C GLY A 430 -15.12 -14.17 27.06
N GLY A 431 -14.22 -13.22 26.79
CA GLY A 431 -12.88 -13.48 26.25
C GLY A 431 -12.08 -14.50 27.07
N ALA A 432 -11.08 -15.12 26.45
CA ALA A 432 -10.18 -16.04 27.13
C ALA A 432 -9.22 -15.29 28.07
N ASP A 433 -8.78 -15.93 29.15
CA ASP A 433 -7.80 -15.31 30.04
C ASP A 433 -6.50 -15.00 29.29
N GLY A 434 -5.92 -13.84 29.57
CA GLY A 434 -4.78 -13.28 28.84
C GLY A 434 -5.10 -12.78 27.43
N GLN A 435 -6.36 -12.85 26.94
CA GLN A 435 -6.72 -12.30 25.64
C GLN A 435 -6.40 -10.80 25.59
N ARG A 436 -5.78 -10.34 24.50
CA ARG A 436 -5.52 -8.92 24.21
C ARG A 436 -6.09 -8.56 22.84
N ALA A 437 -6.75 -7.42 22.73
CA ALA A 437 -7.22 -6.89 21.46
C ALA A 437 -7.32 -5.36 21.50
N GLY A 438 -7.05 -4.67 20.40
CA GLY A 438 -7.11 -3.21 20.40
C GLY A 438 -6.78 -2.52 19.09
N LEU A 439 -6.85 -1.19 19.14
CA LEU A 439 -6.40 -0.25 18.12
C LEU A 439 -4.92 0.06 18.35
N MET A 440 -4.12 0.08 17.28
CA MET A 440 -2.69 0.27 17.36
C MET A 440 -2.12 1.23 16.30
N VAL A 441 -0.93 1.75 16.60
CA VAL A 441 0.01 2.36 15.65
C VAL A 441 1.27 1.50 15.63
N LEU A 442 1.59 0.89 14.49
CA LEU A 442 2.67 -0.08 14.30
C LEU A 442 3.83 0.52 13.49
N GLY A 443 5.04 0.38 14.03
CA GLY A 443 6.33 0.65 13.37
C GLY A 443 7.45 -0.07 14.12
N ILE A 444 8.71 0.34 13.95
CA ILE A 444 9.85 -0.13 14.78
C ILE A 444 9.57 0.12 16.27
N ARG A 445 8.87 1.20 16.58
CA ARG A 445 8.17 1.43 17.84
C ARG A 445 6.68 1.27 17.57
N TYR A 446 5.92 0.76 18.54
CA TYR A 446 4.46 0.73 18.45
C TYR A 446 3.82 1.08 19.78
N ALA A 447 2.56 1.45 19.69
CA ALA A 447 1.68 1.62 20.83
C ALA A 447 0.27 1.14 20.49
N TRP A 448 -0.46 0.70 21.49
CA TRP A 448 -1.85 0.29 21.33
C TRP A 448 -2.68 0.61 22.56
N VAL A 449 -3.98 0.82 22.34
CA VAL A 449 -5.01 0.91 23.38
C VAL A 449 -6.07 -0.13 23.11
N GLY A 450 -6.57 -0.79 24.15
CA GLY A 450 -7.56 -1.83 23.98
C GLY A 450 -7.85 -2.60 25.25
N LEU A 451 -8.33 -3.82 25.08
CA LEU A 451 -8.80 -4.67 26.17
C LEU A 451 -7.87 -5.84 26.41
N ARG A 452 -7.61 -6.13 27.69
CA ARG A 452 -6.91 -7.33 28.16
C ARG A 452 -7.78 -8.07 29.16
N ARG A 453 -7.96 -9.38 28.99
CA ARG A 453 -8.61 -10.23 29.99
C ARG A 453 -7.59 -10.68 31.04
N GLN A 454 -7.90 -10.50 32.32
CA GLN A 454 -7.12 -11.02 33.44
C GLN A 454 -8.06 -11.65 34.47
N GLY A 455 -8.08 -12.98 34.51
CA GLY A 455 -9.04 -13.78 35.26
C GLY A 455 -10.48 -13.42 34.87
N ASN A 456 -11.26 -12.94 35.83
CA ASN A 456 -12.66 -12.55 35.63
C ASN A 456 -12.85 -11.08 35.26
N VAL A 457 -11.76 -10.30 35.24
CA VAL A 457 -11.78 -8.86 34.99
C VAL A 457 -11.36 -8.60 33.56
N THR A 458 -12.06 -7.67 32.90
CA THR A 458 -11.59 -7.09 31.64
C THR A 458 -10.94 -5.76 31.97
N GLN A 459 -9.67 -5.62 31.61
CA GLN A 459 -8.92 -4.39 31.80
C GLN A 459 -8.88 -3.60 30.51
N LEU A 460 -9.03 -2.29 30.62
CA LEU A 460 -8.60 -1.37 29.58
C LEU A 460 -7.10 -1.10 29.78
N VAL A 461 -6.33 -1.26 28.71
CA VAL A 461 -4.87 -1.20 28.74
C VAL A 461 -4.37 -0.29 27.63
N HIS A 462 -3.37 0.53 27.95
CA HIS A 462 -2.50 1.16 26.98
C HIS A 462 -1.12 0.54 27.09
N SER A 463 -0.50 0.22 25.97
CA SER A 463 0.78 -0.46 25.93
C SER A 463 1.70 0.15 24.89
N ILE A 464 2.99 0.24 25.22
CA ILE A 464 4.00 0.78 24.33
C ILE A 464 5.19 -0.16 24.20
N CYS A 465 5.80 -0.19 23.02
CA CYS A 465 7.10 -0.76 22.79
C CYS A 465 7.98 0.25 22.05
N GLU A 466 9.04 0.72 22.73
CA GLU A 466 9.94 1.77 22.21
C GLU A 466 11.24 1.22 21.59
N VAL A 467 11.48 -0.09 21.70
CA VAL A 467 12.69 -0.77 21.21
C VAL A 467 12.37 -1.70 20.02
N PRO A 468 13.37 -2.06 19.19
CA PRO A 468 13.19 -2.94 18.03
C PRO A 468 12.62 -4.33 18.34
N ALA A 469 12.22 -5.08 17.29
CA ALA A 469 11.42 -6.31 17.39
C ALA A 469 12.02 -7.40 18.30
N ASP A 470 13.31 -7.65 18.16
CA ASP A 470 14.10 -8.66 18.87
C ASP A 470 14.26 -8.39 20.37
N THR A 471 14.09 -7.14 20.80
CA THR A 471 14.26 -6.71 22.20
C THR A 471 12.98 -6.15 22.82
N CYS A 472 11.86 -6.23 22.09
CA CYS A 472 10.60 -5.62 22.48
C CYS A 472 10.02 -6.26 23.74
N GLN A 473 9.94 -5.46 24.80
CA GLN A 473 9.14 -5.75 25.99
C GLN A 473 8.06 -4.68 26.08
N GLU A 474 6.81 -5.09 25.92
CA GLU A 474 5.67 -4.21 26.08
C GLU A 474 5.62 -3.65 27.51
N ARG A 475 5.52 -2.33 27.63
CA ARG A 475 5.20 -1.67 28.91
C ARG A 475 3.73 -1.28 28.88
N SER A 476 2.94 -2.02 29.67
CA SER A 476 1.50 -1.83 29.75
C SER A 476 1.09 -1.06 31.01
N GLU A 477 0.19 -0.11 30.83
CA GLU A 477 -0.51 0.64 31.85
C GLU A 477 -1.98 0.18 31.88
N VAL A 478 -2.48 -0.21 33.05
CA VAL A 478 -3.90 -0.52 33.25
C VAL A 478 -4.64 0.78 33.53
N LEU A 479 -5.48 1.21 32.60
CA LEU A 479 -6.21 2.48 32.66
C LEU A 479 -7.51 2.36 33.45
N ALA A 480 -8.19 1.22 33.33
CA ALA A 480 -9.43 0.93 34.05
C ALA A 480 -9.65 -0.58 34.16
N SER A 481 -10.35 -1.00 35.20
CA SER A 481 -10.90 -2.36 35.32
C SER A 481 -12.41 -2.30 35.10
N LEU A 482 -12.89 -2.97 34.06
CA LEU A 482 -14.29 -3.00 33.69
C LEU A 482 -14.98 -4.15 34.45
N PRO A 483 -16.09 -3.89 35.15
CA PRO A 483 -16.84 -4.94 35.81
C PRO A 483 -17.34 -5.97 34.80
N ALA A 484 -17.32 -7.25 35.18
CA ALA A 484 -17.97 -8.30 34.41
C ALA A 484 -19.46 -7.94 34.28
N GLY A 485 -19.98 -7.92 33.05
CA GLY A 485 -21.34 -7.48 32.72
C GLY A 485 -22.38 -8.06 33.68
N ALA A 486 -23.34 -7.21 34.07
CA ALA A 486 -24.47 -7.60 34.92
C ALA A 486 -25.13 -8.87 34.38
N ALA A 487 -25.30 -9.87 35.24
CA ALA A 487 -25.99 -11.11 34.92
C ALA A 487 -27.44 -10.79 34.49
N GLY A 488 -27.73 -10.89 33.19
CA GLY A 488 -29.07 -10.61 32.66
C GLY A 488 -29.17 -10.48 31.13
N ALA A 489 -28.06 -10.26 30.42
CA ALA A 489 -28.08 -10.28 28.96
C ALA A 489 -27.90 -11.72 28.43
N SER A 490 -28.75 -12.10 27.47
CA SER A 490 -28.79 -13.44 26.85
C SER A 490 -27.41 -13.98 26.43
N ALA A 491 -27.27 -15.31 26.30
CA ALA A 491 -26.02 -16.05 26.08
C ALA A 491 -25.12 -15.62 24.89
N ALA A 492 -25.52 -14.62 24.10
CA ALA A 492 -24.73 -14.01 23.03
C ALA A 492 -24.17 -12.60 23.38
N ALA A 493 -24.44 -12.06 24.58
CA ALA A 493 -24.02 -10.72 24.98
C ALA A 493 -22.68 -10.72 25.72
N ALA A 494 -21.80 -9.80 25.32
CA ALA A 494 -20.42 -9.68 25.78
C ALA A 494 -20.26 -9.45 27.29
N ALA A 495 -19.13 -9.88 27.83
CA ALA A 495 -18.74 -9.67 29.23
C ALA A 495 -18.53 -8.18 29.60
N THR A 496 -18.46 -7.28 28.61
CA THR A 496 -18.40 -5.82 28.75
C THR A 496 -19.20 -5.20 27.60
N GLY A 497 -19.86 -4.06 27.82
CA GLY A 497 -20.42 -3.25 26.71
C GLY A 497 -19.33 -2.83 25.71
N PRO A 498 -19.71 -2.21 24.58
CA PRO A 498 -18.75 -1.69 23.62
C PRO A 498 -17.79 -0.69 24.28
N VAL A 499 -16.52 -0.79 23.91
CA VAL A 499 -15.50 0.17 24.27
C VAL A 499 -15.08 0.90 23.01
N TYR A 500 -15.16 2.22 23.07
CA TYR A 500 -14.83 3.10 21.96
C TYR A 500 -13.39 3.55 22.12
N LEU A 501 -12.59 3.32 21.10
CA LEU A 501 -11.18 3.64 21.04
C LEU A 501 -10.98 4.75 20.03
N ARG A 502 -10.19 5.75 20.41
CA ARG A 502 -9.85 6.86 19.52
C ARG A 502 -8.35 7.08 19.49
N LEU A 503 -7.85 7.38 18.31
CA LEU A 503 -6.50 7.85 18.07
C LEU A 503 -6.59 9.21 17.38
N ARG A 504 -5.81 10.17 17.84
CA ARG A 504 -5.52 11.40 17.09
C ARG A 504 -4.04 11.40 16.74
N VAL A 505 -3.73 11.60 15.47
CA VAL A 505 -2.37 11.83 14.99
C VAL A 505 -2.25 13.29 14.58
N ASP A 506 -1.34 14.02 15.20
CA ASP A 506 -0.98 15.39 14.81
C ASP A 506 0.26 15.39 13.90
N ALA A 507 0.49 16.53 13.23
CA ALA A 507 1.68 16.76 12.42
C ALA A 507 2.97 16.41 13.20
N GLY A 508 3.95 15.85 12.50
CA GLY A 508 5.13 15.24 13.13
C GLY A 508 4.90 13.82 13.68
N ALA A 509 3.77 13.20 13.33
CA ALA A 509 3.40 11.82 13.64
C ALA A 509 3.27 11.56 15.15
N MET A 510 2.73 12.53 15.87
CA MET A 510 2.46 12.41 17.30
C MET A 510 1.07 11.83 17.51
N ALA A 511 1.00 10.63 18.09
CA ALA A 511 -0.22 9.89 18.35
C ALA A 511 -0.67 10.06 19.81
N GLN A 512 -1.92 10.47 20.02
CA GLN A 512 -2.58 10.42 21.32
C GLN A 512 -3.77 9.47 21.26
N PHE A 513 -3.73 8.42 22.09
CA PHE A 513 -4.86 7.52 22.27
C PHE A 513 -5.84 8.08 23.29
N SER A 514 -7.11 7.72 23.15
CA SER A 514 -8.16 7.95 24.12
C SER A 514 -9.21 6.85 24.04
N TYR A 515 -10.06 6.75 25.05
CA TYR A 515 -11.12 5.75 25.11
C TYR A 515 -12.40 6.36 25.67
N SER A 516 -13.52 5.71 25.41
CA SER A 516 -14.82 6.01 26.00
C SER A 516 -15.61 4.74 26.29
N LEU A 517 -16.42 4.78 27.35
CA LEU A 517 -17.36 3.71 27.70
C LEU A 517 -18.81 4.06 27.32
N ASP A 518 -19.08 5.31 26.92
CA ASP A 518 -20.41 5.82 26.58
C ASP A 518 -20.50 6.45 25.18
N ASN A 519 -19.38 6.44 24.44
CA ASN A 519 -19.17 7.10 23.14
C ASN A 519 -19.40 8.63 23.13
N LYS A 520 -19.39 9.26 24.31
CA LYS A 520 -19.62 10.71 24.47
C LYS A 520 -18.42 11.37 25.10
N THR A 521 -17.94 10.83 26.21
CA THR A 521 -16.80 11.39 26.94
C THR A 521 -15.57 10.53 26.68
N PHE A 522 -14.55 11.12 26.05
CA PHE A 522 -13.28 10.45 25.78
C PHE A 522 -12.22 10.86 26.81
N THR A 523 -11.57 9.87 27.40
CA THR A 523 -10.46 10.04 28.35
C THR A 523 -9.14 9.71 27.66
N PRO A 524 -8.10 10.55 27.78
CA PRO A 524 -6.77 10.21 27.27
C PRO A 524 -6.24 8.87 27.83
N ALA A 525 -5.65 8.07 26.97
CA ALA A 525 -5.07 6.77 27.28
C ALA A 525 -3.54 6.85 27.20
N GLY A 526 -2.89 6.90 28.36
CA GLY A 526 -1.44 7.05 28.47
C GLY A 526 -0.89 8.35 27.87
N ARG A 527 0.44 8.43 27.80
CA ARG A 527 1.17 9.58 27.24
C ARG A 527 1.18 9.59 25.70
N PRO A 528 1.36 10.77 25.06
CA PRO A 528 1.59 10.85 23.63
C PRO A 528 2.73 9.95 23.16
N PHE A 529 2.54 9.33 22.00
CA PHE A 529 3.45 8.39 21.38
C PHE A 529 3.93 8.93 20.03
N LYS A 530 5.25 9.09 19.84
CA LYS A 530 5.79 9.46 18.53
C LYS A 530 5.89 8.22 17.65
N ALA A 531 5.05 8.15 16.60
CA ALA A 531 5.12 7.07 15.63
C ALA A 531 6.49 7.07 14.92
N SER A 532 6.92 5.87 14.53
CA SER A 532 8.20 5.66 13.86
C SER A 532 7.99 4.85 12.59
N VAL A 533 8.91 4.97 11.64
CA VAL A 533 9.02 4.07 10.49
C VAL A 533 8.93 2.60 10.91
N GLY A 534 8.34 1.76 10.06
CA GLY A 534 8.60 0.34 10.03
C GLY A 534 9.89 0.03 9.28
N ARG A 535 10.19 -1.25 9.05
CA ARG A 535 11.38 -1.62 8.25
C ARG A 535 11.03 -1.51 6.77
N TRP A 536 11.52 -0.44 6.13
CA TRP A 536 11.23 -0.04 4.73
C TRP A 536 9.79 0.45 4.45
N VAL A 537 8.95 0.57 5.48
CA VAL A 537 7.58 1.06 5.39
C VAL A 537 7.33 2.20 6.38
N GLY A 538 6.29 2.98 6.16
CA GLY A 538 5.76 3.93 7.12
C GLY A 538 5.15 3.27 8.36
N ALA A 539 4.72 4.09 9.31
CA ALA A 539 3.86 3.64 10.40
C ALA A 539 2.49 3.22 9.84
N GLN A 540 1.89 2.22 10.47
CA GLN A 540 0.61 1.66 10.07
C GLN A 540 -0.39 1.76 11.20
N LEU A 541 -1.65 2.02 10.85
CA LEU A 541 -2.78 1.85 11.76
C LEU A 541 -3.21 0.40 11.74
N GLY A 542 -3.82 -0.10 12.81
CA GLY A 542 -4.35 -1.46 12.73
C GLY A 542 -5.11 -1.96 13.93
N LEU A 543 -5.53 -3.21 13.80
CA LEU A 543 -6.29 -3.98 14.78
C LEU A 543 -5.63 -5.34 14.97
N PHE A 544 -5.73 -5.89 16.19
CA PHE A 544 -5.21 -7.21 16.50
C PHE A 544 -6.09 -7.92 17.54
N SER A 545 -5.97 -9.25 17.60
CA SER A 545 -6.52 -10.07 18.70
C SER A 545 -5.63 -11.27 18.95
N THR A 546 -5.27 -11.50 20.21
CA THR A 546 -4.34 -12.56 20.62
C THR A 546 -4.77 -13.21 21.92
N VAL A 547 -4.35 -14.45 22.14
CA VAL A 547 -4.43 -15.17 23.43
C VAL A 547 -3.08 -15.81 23.74
N PRO A 548 -2.74 -16.07 25.01
CA PRO A 548 -1.54 -16.84 25.35
C PRO A 548 -1.57 -18.22 24.69
N ALA A 549 -0.41 -18.71 24.26
CA ALA A 549 -0.29 -20.04 23.63
C ALA A 549 -0.79 -21.19 24.53
N THR A 550 -0.75 -21.01 25.84
CA THR A 550 -1.26 -21.97 26.84
C THR A 550 -2.79 -22.02 26.93
N ALA A 551 -3.50 -21.03 26.37
CA ALA A 551 -4.95 -20.91 26.39
C ALA A 551 -5.64 -21.53 25.15
N ALA A 552 -4.91 -22.32 24.35
CA ALA A 552 -5.21 -22.72 22.96
C ALA A 552 -6.40 -23.69 22.73
N SER A 553 -7.45 -23.66 23.56
CA SER A 553 -8.65 -24.48 23.34
C SER A 553 -9.99 -23.72 23.42
N LYS A 554 -9.98 -22.39 23.57
CA LYS A 554 -11.21 -21.57 23.63
C LYS A 554 -11.32 -20.66 22.42
N SER A 555 -12.48 -20.65 21.76
CA SER A 555 -12.76 -19.69 20.68
C SER A 555 -12.96 -18.30 21.30
N ALA A 556 -11.89 -17.51 21.37
CA ALA A 556 -11.92 -16.11 21.77
C ALA A 556 -11.76 -15.21 20.53
N TRP A 557 -12.36 -14.03 20.56
CA TRP A 557 -12.33 -13.09 19.45
C TRP A 557 -12.58 -11.66 19.93
N VAL A 558 -12.41 -10.69 19.04
CA VAL A 558 -12.95 -9.34 19.19
C VAL A 558 -13.88 -9.05 18.02
N ASP A 559 -15.05 -8.49 18.31
CA ASP A 559 -15.94 -7.91 17.31
C ASP A 559 -15.65 -6.41 17.22
N VAL A 560 -15.46 -5.90 16.00
CA VAL A 560 -15.20 -4.49 15.70
C VAL A 560 -16.37 -3.96 14.87
N ASP A 561 -17.07 -2.94 15.37
CA ASP A 561 -18.27 -2.37 14.73
C ASP A 561 -17.90 -1.52 13.49
N TYR A 562 -16.90 -0.66 13.67
CA TYR A 562 -16.41 0.24 12.62
C TYR A 562 -14.95 0.59 12.86
N PHE A 563 -14.30 1.02 11.79
CA PHE A 563 -13.01 1.71 11.80
C PHE A 563 -13.14 2.95 10.94
N ARG A 564 -13.23 4.12 11.57
CA ARG A 564 -13.47 5.40 10.89
C ARG A 564 -12.25 6.26 10.96
N VAL A 565 -11.80 6.75 9.80
CA VAL A 565 -10.72 7.73 9.71
C VAL A 565 -11.34 9.08 9.41
N THR A 566 -10.93 10.09 10.18
CA THR A 566 -11.44 11.46 10.07
C THR A 566 -10.30 12.45 9.86
N PRO A 567 -10.57 13.66 9.33
CA PRO A 567 -9.59 14.74 9.26
C PRO A 567 -9.07 15.18 10.63
#